data_AF-A0A7C4Q3L6-F1
#
_entry.id   AF-A0A7C4Q3L6-F1
#
_cell.length_a   1.000
_cell.length_b   1.000
_cell.length_c   1.000
_cell.angle_alpha   90.00
_cell.angle_beta   90.00
_cell.angle_gamma   90.00
#
_symmetry.space_group_name_H-M   'P 1'
#
loop_
_entity.id
_entity.type
_entity.pdbx_description
1 polymer ?
#
loop_
_entity_poly.entity_id
_entity_poly.type
_entity_poly.pdbx_seq_one_letter_code
_entity_poly.pdbx_strand_id
1 'polypeptide(L)' 'MEKKEILIEIEKLEQELANVKGTECEIYSRIVGYFRPVKQWNNGKQEEFSEREMFDILTAEEKVHTS' A
#
# COMPACT_ATOMS: atom_id res chain seq x y z
N MET A 1 33.24 -18.14 16.73
CA MET A 1 32.39 -18.69 15.66
C MET A 1 33.24 -18.83 14.43
N GLU A 2 33.34 -20.04 13.93
CA GLU A 2 34.01 -20.35 12.67
C GLU A 2 33.25 -19.73 11.50
N LYS A 3 33.96 -19.26 10.47
CA LYS A 3 33.34 -18.64 9.28
C LYS A 3 32.25 -19.52 8.66
N LYS A 4 32.41 -20.84 8.75
CA LYS A 4 31.46 -21.84 8.27
C LYS A 4 30.14 -21.80 9.03
N GLU A 5 30.16 -21.58 10.34
CA GLU A 5 28.95 -21.50 11.18
C GLU A 5 28.14 -20.26 10.82
N ILE A 6 28.82 -19.14 10.57
CA ILE A 6 28.17 -17.88 10.16
C ILE A 6 27.46 -18.03 8.82
N LEU A 7 28.08 -18.71 7.86
CA LEU A 7 27.47 -18.91 6.53
C LEU A 7 26.21 -19.77 6.59
N ILE A 8 26.21 -20.82 7.40
CA ILE A 8 25.04 -21.68 7.62
C ILE A 8 23.90 -20.86 8.24
N GLU A 9 24.21 -20.00 9.20
CA GLU A 9 23.20 -19.15 9.84
C GLU A 9 22.61 -18.13 8.87
N ILE A 10 23.43 -17.51 8.00
CA ILE A 10 22.95 -16.60 6.96
C ILE A 10 21.99 -17.32 6.01
N GLU A 11 22.37 -18.49 5.49
CA GLU A 11 21.53 -19.27 4.56
C GLU A 11 20.18 -19.63 5.19
N LYS A 12 20.20 -20.03 6.47
CA LYS A 12 18.98 -20.31 7.23
C LYS A 12 18.09 -19.07 7.38
N LEU A 13 18.67 -17.92 7.75
CA LEU A 13 17.92 -16.67 7.92
C LEU A 13 17.34 -16.16 6.60
N GLU A 14 18.06 -16.30 5.48
CA GLU A 14 17.55 -15.98 4.15
C GLU A 14 16.36 -16.87 3.78
N GLN A 15 16.44 -18.16 4.09
CA GLN A 15 15.35 -19.10 3.86
C GLN A 15 14.14 -18.82 4.75
N GLU A 16 14.34 -18.45 6.02
CA GLU A 16 13.28 -18.00 6.91
C GLU A 16 12.62 -16.73 6.39
N LEU A 17 13.41 -15.72 5.98
CA LEU A 17 12.92 -14.48 5.40
C LEU A 17 12.09 -14.72 4.14
N ALA A 18 12.55 -15.60 3.24
CA ALA A 18 11.83 -15.98 2.03
C ALA A 18 10.49 -16.68 2.33
N ASN A 19 10.37 -17.33 3.49
CA ASN A 19 9.17 -18.01 3.94
C ASN A 19 8.24 -17.14 4.78
N VAL A 20 8.64 -15.91 5.14
CA VAL A 20 7.76 -14.98 5.85
C VAL A 20 6.56 -14.64 4.96
N LYS A 21 5.36 -14.89 5.48
CA LYS A 21 4.08 -14.52 4.83
C LYS A 21 3.26 -13.68 5.79
N GLY A 22 2.76 -12.55 5.28
CA GLY A 22 1.78 -11.74 6.01
C GLY A 22 0.39 -12.38 5.99
N THR A 23 -0.47 -11.92 6.89
CA THR A 23 -1.91 -12.20 6.84
C THR A 23 -2.63 -11.11 6.04
N GLU A 24 -3.81 -11.42 5.52
CA GLU A 24 -4.63 -10.41 4.85
C GLU A 24 -4.99 -9.29 5.83
N CYS A 25 -4.73 -8.04 5.43
CA CYS A 25 -5.11 -6.86 6.20
C CYS A 25 -6.42 -6.29 5.66
N GLU A 26 -7.33 -5.88 6.54
CA GLU A 26 -8.54 -5.21 6.11
C GLU A 26 -8.24 -3.74 5.77
N ILE A 27 -8.51 -3.35 4.52
CA ILE A 27 -8.25 -2.01 4.02
C ILE A 27 -9.50 -1.16 4.25
N TYR A 28 -9.31 0.01 4.86
CA TYR A 28 -10.36 1.00 5.09
C TYR A 28 -10.09 2.25 4.26
N SER A 29 -11.15 2.86 3.75
CA SER A 29 -11.06 4.14 3.04
C SER A 29 -12.18 5.09 3.48
N ARG A 30 -11.91 6.39 3.38
CA ARG A 30 -12.81 7.46 3.82
C ARG A 30 -13.82 7.78 2.71
N ILE A 31 -15.10 7.72 3.06
CA ILE A 31 -16.18 8.06 2.12
C ILE A 31 -16.62 9.51 2.34
N VAL A 32 -17.70 9.75 3.11
CA VAL A 32 -18.19 11.11 3.44
C VAL A 32 -18.12 11.31 4.95
N GLY A 33 -16.90 11.47 5.46
CA GLY A 33 -16.64 11.78 6.87
C GLY A 33 -16.36 10.59 7.80
N TYR A 34 -16.49 9.34 7.34
CA TYR A 34 -16.16 8.14 8.12
C TYR A 34 -15.42 7.08 7.29
N PHE A 35 -14.79 6.12 7.96
CA PHE A 35 -14.07 5.00 7.35
C PHE A 35 -14.98 3.79 7.15
N ARG A 36 -14.89 3.15 5.98
CA ARG A 36 -15.60 1.90 5.65
C ARG A 36 -14.62 0.88 5.07
N PRO A 37 -14.76 -0.43 5.37
CA PRO A 37 -13.96 -1.47 4.73
C PRO A 37 -14.15 -1.46 3.22
N VAL A 38 -13.06 -1.44 2.47
CA VAL A 38 -13.05 -1.43 1.00
C VAL A 38 -13.66 -2.72 0.45
N LYS A 39 -13.45 -3.85 1.13
CA LYS A 39 -14.03 -5.15 0.78
C LYS A 39 -15.57 -5.15 0.74
N GLN A 40 -16.22 -4.19 1.40
CA GLN A 40 -17.67 -4.08 1.49
C GLN A 40 -18.28 -3.04 0.52
N TRP A 41 -17.50 -2.57 -0.46
CA TRP A 41 -17.99 -1.59 -1.44
C TRP A 41 -18.84 -2.25 -2.52
N ASN A 42 -19.93 -1.59 -2.88
CA ASN A 42 -20.72 -1.98 -4.05
C ASN A 42 -20.09 -1.41 -5.34
N ASN A 43 -20.60 -1.83 -6.50
CA ASN A 43 -20.04 -1.42 -7.80
C ASN A 43 -20.03 0.11 -7.98
N GLY A 44 -21.11 0.81 -7.56
CA GLY A 44 -21.18 2.27 -7.68
C GLY A 44 -20.14 3.00 -6.83
N LYS A 45 -19.77 2.48 -5.65
CA LYS A 45 -18.72 3.08 -4.83
C LYS A 45 -17.31 2.80 -5.36
N GLN A 46 -17.11 1.68 -6.03
CA GLN A 46 -15.86 1.40 -6.71
C GLN A 46 -15.66 2.37 -7.88
N GLU A 47 -16.70 2.59 -8.69
CA GLU A 47 -16.68 3.55 -9.81
C GLU A 47 -16.47 5.00 -9.31
N GLU A 48 -17.26 5.44 -8.31
CA GLU A 48 -17.09 6.77 -7.71
C GLU A 48 -15.67 6.97 -7.18
N PHE A 49 -15.06 5.93 -6.59
CA PHE A 49 -13.69 6.02 -6.08
C PHE A 49 -12.65 6.10 -7.20
N SER A 50 -12.83 5.38 -8.31
CA SER A 50 -11.92 5.47 -9.46
C SER A 50 -11.96 6.82 -10.16
N GLU A 51 -13.07 7.55 -10.06
CA GLU A 51 -13.19 8.92 -10.57
C GLU A 51 -12.54 9.98 -9.65
N ARG A 52 -12.05 9.61 -8.46
CA ARG A 52 -11.42 10.57 -7.54
C ARG A 52 -10.06 10.99 -8.05
N GLU A 53 -9.87 12.28 -8.23
CA GLU A 53 -8.57 12.87 -8.53
C GLU A 53 -7.86 13.35 -7.26
N MET A 54 -6.56 13.06 -7.18
CA MET A 54 -5.69 13.58 -6.13
C MET A 54 -5.17 14.95 -6.55
N PHE A 55 -5.20 15.90 -5.61
CA PHE A 55 -4.50 17.16 -5.80
C PHE A 55 -2.99 16.93 -5.66
N ASP A 56 -2.24 17.25 -6.71
CA ASP A 56 -0.78 17.24 -6.70
C ASP A 56 -0.26 18.67 -6.73
N ILE A 57 0.50 19.04 -5.69
CA ILE A 57 1.09 20.37 -5.52
C ILE A 57 2.01 20.75 -6.68
N LEU A 58 2.71 19.80 -7.30
CA LEU A 58 3.64 20.08 -8.40
C LEU A 58 2.89 20.45 -9.68
N THR A 59 1.79 19.77 -9.96
CA THR A 59 0.95 20.05 -11.14
C THR A 59 -0.02 21.23 -10.92
N ALA A 60 -0.28 21.60 -9.67
CA ALA A 60 -1.15 22.71 -9.33
C ALA A 60 -0.52 24.07 -9.65
N GLU A 61 0.80 24.21 -9.50
CA GLU A 61 1.53 25.46 -9.79
C GLU A 61 1.50 25.82 -11.29
N GLU A 62 1.51 24.81 -12.17
CA GLU A 62 1.46 24.99 -13.64
C GLU A 62 0.10 25.55 -14.11
N LYS A 63 -1.00 25.11 -13.48
CA LYS A 63 -2.37 25.55 -13.84
C LYS A 63 -2.69 26.96 -13.36
N VAL A 64 -1.98 27.48 -12.35
CA VAL A 64 -2.18 28.85 -11.83
C VAL A 64 -1.47 29.89 -12.70
N HIS A 65 -0.38 29.53 -13.39
CA HIS A 65 0.42 30.48 -14.16
C HIS A 65 -0.06 30.69 -15.61
N THR A 66 -1.02 29.90 -16.09
CA THR A 66 -1.58 29.99 -17.45
C THR A 66 -2.97 30.64 -17.54
N SER A 67 -3.45 31.28 -16.47
CA SER A 67 -4.69 32.08 -16.46
C SER A 67 -4.40 33.57 -16.31
#